data_AF-D8EZC0-F1
#
_entry.id   AF-D8EZC0-F1
#
_cell.length_a   1.000
_cell.length_b   1.000
_cell.length_c   1.000
_cell.angle_alpha   90.00
_cell.angle_beta   90.00
_cell.angle_gamma   90.00
#
_symmetry.space_group_name_H-M   'P 1'
#
loop_
_entity.id
_entity.type
_entity.pdbx_description
1 polymer ?
#
loop_
_entity_poly.entity_id
_entity_poly.type
_entity_poly.pdbx_seq_one_letter_code
_entity_poly.pdbx_strand_id
1 'polypeptide(L)'
;MDQNQIFKQMIDFNKATFDNSFSAMAMVQKQTEKMVSTMMDQAAWLPEEGKKAVQDWADACKKGSEDFRKTVDENFKKVEDFFASAKR
;
A
#
# COMPACT_ATOMS: atom_id res chain seq x y z
N MET A 1 3.60 -29.75 -17.04
CA MET A 1 4.23 -28.48 -16.63
C MET A 1 5.09 -28.76 -15.42
N ASP A 2 6.31 -28.24 -15.37
CA ASP A 2 7.19 -28.35 -14.20
C ASP A 2 6.50 -27.65 -13.00
N GLN A 3 6.47 -28.29 -11.83
CA GLN A 3 5.88 -27.76 -10.61
C GLN A 3 6.45 -26.38 -10.25
N ASN A 4 7.73 -26.16 -10.56
CA ASN A 4 8.39 -24.85 -10.39
C ASN A 4 7.82 -23.76 -11.31
N GLN A 5 7.40 -24.10 -12.53
CA GLN A 5 6.76 -23.14 -13.44
C GLN A 5 5.37 -22.75 -12.96
N ILE A 6 4.57 -23.71 -12.49
CA ILE A 6 3.23 -23.44 -11.96
C ILE A 6 3.34 -22.55 -10.70
N PHE A 7 4.29 -22.85 -9.81
CA PHE A 7 4.53 -22.03 -8.62
C PHE A 7 4.95 -20.60 -8.97
N LYS A 8 5.89 -20.43 -9.92
CA LYS A 8 6.30 -19.09 -10.39
C LYS A 8 5.12 -18.29 -10.94
N GLN A 9 4.30 -18.91 -11.79
CA GLN A 9 3.10 -18.26 -12.33
C GLN A 9 2.12 -17.83 -11.24
N MET A 10 1.95 -18.65 -10.18
CA MET A 10 1.12 -18.28 -9.04
C MET A 10 1.69 -17.07 -8.28
N ILE A 11 3.00 -17.04 -8.01
CA ILE A 11 3.63 -15.89 -7.34
C ILE A 11 3.49 -14.61 -8.18
N ASP A 12 3.80 -14.69 -9.48
CA ASP A 12 3.70 -13.56 -10.40
C ASP A 12 2.25 -13.03 -10.46
N PHE A 13 1.25 -13.92 -10.49
CA PHE A 13 -0.17 -13.55 -10.44
C PHE A 13 -0.55 -12.87 -9.12
N ASN A 14 -0.13 -13.41 -7.98
CA ASN A 14 -0.41 -12.82 -6.67
C ASN A 14 0.22 -11.43 -6.54
N LYS A 15 1.46 -11.27 -7.00
CA LYS A 15 2.16 -9.99 -7.00
C LYS A 15 1.43 -8.96 -7.87
N ALA A 16 1.07 -9.30 -9.10
CA ALA A 16 0.34 -8.41 -9.99
C ALA A 16 -1.03 -8.02 -9.42
N THR A 17 -1.75 -8.96 -8.82
CA THR A 17 -3.05 -8.72 -8.18
C THR A 17 -2.90 -7.76 -7.00
N PHE A 18 -1.87 -7.96 -6.16
CA PHE A 18 -1.55 -7.07 -5.06
C PHE A 18 -1.20 -5.66 -5.56
N ASP A 19 -0.28 -5.54 -6.52
CA ASP A 19 0.18 -4.26 -7.08
C ASP A 19 -1.00 -3.43 -7.62
N ASN A 20 -1.90 -4.08 -8.36
CA ASN A 20 -3.09 -3.44 -8.92
C ASN A 20 -4.08 -3.01 -7.82
N SER A 21 -4.37 -3.91 -6.86
CA SER A 21 -5.32 -3.63 -5.78
C SER A 21 -4.82 -2.53 -4.86
N PHE A 22 -3.53 -2.54 -4.52
CA PHE A 22 -2.90 -1.52 -3.70
C PHE A 22 -2.90 -0.17 -4.42
N SER A 23 -2.61 -0.14 -5.71
CA SER A 23 -2.65 1.11 -6.51
C SER A 23 -4.06 1.70 -6.56
N ALA A 24 -5.09 0.87 -6.71
CA ALA A 24 -6.49 1.30 -6.66
C ALA A 24 -6.85 1.89 -5.27
N MET A 25 -6.44 1.21 -4.20
CA MET A 25 -6.65 1.67 -2.83
C MET A 25 -5.93 3.01 -2.56
N ALA A 26 -4.69 3.15 -3.02
CA ALA A 26 -3.93 4.39 -2.88
C ALA A 26 -4.59 5.58 -3.60
N MET A 27 -5.22 5.34 -4.76
CA MET A 27 -6.00 6.36 -5.45
C MET A 27 -7.23 6.80 -4.65
N VAL A 28 -7.97 5.85 -4.05
CA VAL A 28 -9.12 6.14 -3.19
C VAL A 28 -8.68 6.91 -1.96
N GLN A 29 -7.61 6.46 -1.29
CA GLN A 29 -7.05 7.14 -0.12
C GLN A 29 -6.70 8.60 -0.45
N LYS A 30 -6.01 8.85 -1.56
CA LYS A 30 -5.67 10.21 -2.02
C LYS A 30 -6.91 11.09 -2.27
N GLN A 31 -7.98 10.54 -2.83
CA GLN A 31 -9.23 11.29 -3.02
C GLN A 31 -9.89 11.61 -1.69
N THR A 32 -9.93 10.66 -0.76
CA THR A 32 -10.47 10.86 0.59
C THR A 32 -9.66 11.90 1.36
N GLU A 33 -8.32 11.84 1.33
CA GLU A 33 -7.46 12.85 1.96
C GLU A 33 -7.75 14.26 1.44
N LYS A 34 -7.92 14.41 0.12
CA LYS A 34 -8.29 15.69 -0.49
C LYS A 34 -9.66 16.18 -0.02
N MET A 35 -10.64 15.28 0.07
CA MET A 35 -11.98 15.60 0.56
C MET A 35 -11.93 16.05 2.03
N VAL A 36 -11.22 15.30 2.88
CA VAL A 36 -11.04 15.62 4.30
C VAL A 36 -10.35 16.97 4.46
N SER A 37 -9.25 17.22 3.74
CA SER A 37 -8.57 18.52 3.75
C SER A 37 -9.51 19.66 3.38
N THR A 38 -10.32 19.49 2.32
CA THR A 38 -11.30 20.50 1.90
C THR A 38 -12.35 20.75 2.98
N MET A 39 -12.82 19.70 3.66
CA MET A 39 -13.79 19.82 4.75
C MET A 39 -13.17 20.51 5.98
N MET A 40 -11.90 20.26 6.30
CA MET A 40 -11.18 20.91 7.40
C MET A 40 -10.95 22.40 7.13
N ASP A 41 -10.65 22.79 5.90
CA ASP A 41 -10.50 24.21 5.51
C ASP A 41 -11.81 24.99 5.68
N GLN A 42 -12.95 24.33 5.48
CA GLN A 42 -14.29 24.92 5.64
C GLN A 42 -14.83 24.80 7.08
N ALA A 43 -14.19 24.01 7.94
CA ALA A 43 -14.63 23.77 9.31
C ALA A 43 -14.19 24.89 10.25
N ALA A 44 -14.86 26.05 10.16
CA ALA A 44 -14.63 27.19 11.06
C ALA A 44 -14.89 26.89 12.54
N TRP A 45 -15.56 25.77 12.84
CA TRP A 45 -15.84 25.28 14.19
C TRP A 45 -14.71 24.43 14.78
N LEU A 46 -13.71 24.03 13.98
CA LEU A 46 -12.61 23.17 14.43
C LEU A 46 -11.38 24.03 14.82
N PRO A 47 -10.89 23.92 16.08
CA PRO A 47 -9.64 24.57 16.49
C PRO A 47 -8.43 24.05 15.70
N GLU A 48 -7.35 24.83 15.68
CA GLU A 48 -6.10 24.47 14.97
C GLU A 48 -5.48 23.17 15.50
N GLU A 49 -5.58 22.89 16.80
CA GLU A 49 -5.12 21.63 17.38
C GLU A 49 -5.89 20.42 16.80
N GLY A 50 -7.19 20.60 16.55
CA GLY A 50 -8.04 19.57 15.94
C GLY A 50 -7.66 19.32 14.48
N LYS A 51 -7.42 20.39 13.71
CA LYS A 51 -6.94 20.27 12.32
C LYS A 51 -5.60 19.54 12.27
N LYS A 52 -4.67 19.90 13.16
CA LYS A 52 -3.37 19.24 13.29
C LYS A 52 -3.52 17.75 13.62
N ALA A 53 -4.39 17.38 14.56
CA ALA A 53 -4.61 15.98 14.90
C ALA A 53 -5.15 15.14 13.72
N VAL A 54 -6.04 15.72 12.90
CA VAL A 54 -6.54 15.06 11.67
C VAL A 54 -5.42 14.90 10.65
N GLN A 55 -4.58 15.92 10.47
CA GLN A 55 -3.43 15.89 9.57
C GLN A 55 -2.42 14.82 9.99
N ASP A 56 -2.04 14.80 11.27
CA ASP A 56 -1.09 13.83 11.83
C ASP A 56 -1.64 12.39 11.70
N TRP A 57 -2.95 12.19 11.88
CA TRP A 57 -3.61 10.90 11.65
C TRP A 57 -3.58 10.47 10.19
N ALA A 58 -3.86 11.38 9.25
CA ALA A 58 -3.79 11.10 7.82
C ALA A 58 -2.37 10.71 7.40
N ASP A 59 -1.35 11.44 7.86
CA ASP A 59 0.06 11.15 7.59
C ASP A 59 0.49 9.79 8.17
N ALA A 60 0.04 9.45 9.38
CA ALA A 60 0.29 8.15 9.98
C ALA A 60 -0.36 7.00 9.18
N CYS A 61 -1.59 7.20 8.70
CA CYS A 61 -2.27 6.22 7.85
C CYS A 61 -1.54 6.02 6.52
N LYS A 62 -1.12 7.11 5.87
CA LYS A 62 -0.34 7.06 4.64
C LYS A 62 0.99 6.32 4.83
N LYS A 63 1.72 6.65 5.89
CA LYS A 63 2.97 5.96 6.24
C LYS A 63 2.75 4.47 6.48
N GLY A 64 1.71 4.10 7.22
CA GLY A 64 1.36 2.70 7.47
C GLY A 64 1.09 1.93 6.18
N SER A 65 0.36 2.52 5.24
CA SER A 65 0.12 1.95 3.91
C SER A 65 1.43 1.75 3.12
N GLU A 66 2.32 2.75 3.12
CA GLU A 66 3.63 2.69 2.44
C GLU A 66 4.55 1.62 3.05
N ASP A 67 4.63 1.54 4.38
CA ASP A 67 5.40 0.53 5.10
C ASP A 67 4.87 -0.89 4.84
N PHE A 68 3.54 -1.04 4.77
CA PHE A 68 2.90 -2.32 4.41
C PHE A 68 3.27 -2.75 2.99
N ARG A 69 3.14 -1.85 2.00
CA ARG A 69 3.54 -2.13 0.62
C ARG A 69 4.99 -2.55 0.53
N LYS A 70 5.89 -1.79 1.16
CA LYS A 70 7.33 -2.10 1.20
C LYS A 70 7.59 -3.50 1.76
N THR A 71 6.92 -3.85 2.85
CA THR A 71 7.03 -5.18 3.47
C THR A 71 6.58 -6.29 2.53
N VAL A 72 5.47 -6.09 1.82
CA VAL A 72 4.95 -7.05 0.84
C VAL A 72 5.92 -7.20 -0.34
N ASP A 73 6.42 -6.10 -0.90
CA ASP A 73 7.40 -6.09 -2.00
C ASP A 73 8.69 -6.83 -1.61
N GLU A 74 9.21 -6.58 -0.41
CA GLU A 74 10.38 -7.28 0.13
C GLU A 74 10.13 -8.78 0.29
N ASN A 75 8.94 -9.19 0.72
CA ASN A 75 8.60 -10.60 0.88
C ASN A 75 8.43 -11.32 -0.46
N PHE A 76 7.81 -10.68 -1.47
CA PHE A 76 7.78 -11.22 -2.82
C PHE A 76 9.19 -11.43 -3.39
N LYS A 77 10.08 -10.43 -3.21
CA LYS A 77 11.47 -10.54 -3.63
C LYS A 77 12.21 -11.70 -2.93
N LYS A 78 12.04 -11.87 -1.62
CA LYS A 78 12.65 -13.00 -0.88
C LYS A 78 12.19 -14.36 -1.42
N VAL A 79 10.90 -14.47 -1.77
CA VAL A 79 10.36 -15.69 -2.40
C VAL A 79 11.02 -15.89 -3.76
N GLU A 80 11.05 -14.87 -4.62
CA GLU A 80 11.72 -14.95 -5.93
C GLU A 80 13.20 -15.37 -5.82
N ASP A 81 13.96 -14.78 -4.88
CA ASP A 81 15.37 -15.09 -4.63
C ASP A 81 15.57 -16.52 -4.12
N PHE A 82 14.70 -17.01 -3.24
CA PHE A 82 14.72 -18.40 -2.75
C PHE A 82 14.53 -19.40 -3.91
N PHE A 83 13.59 -19.14 -4.81
CA PHE A 83 13.33 -20.03 -5.95
C PHE A 83 14.39 -19.89 -7.06
N ALA A 84 15.00 -18.71 -7.23
CA ALA A 84 16.12 -18.53 -8.15
C ALA A 84 17.39 -19.25 -7.65
N SER A 85 17.63 -19.26 -6.33
CA SER A 85 18.76 -19.98 -5.72
C SER A 85 18.54 -21.49 -5.64
N ALA A 86 17.30 -21.97 -5.42
CA ALA A 86 16.95 -23.39 -5.48
C ALA A 86 17.09 -24.03 -6.88
N LYS A 87 17.26 -23.21 -7.93
CA LYS A 87 17.46 -23.64 -9.32
C LYS A 87 18.95 -23.80 -9.70
N ARG A 88 19.88 -23.50 -8.79
CA ARG A 88 21.33 -23.69 -8.96
C ARG A 88 21.80 -25.03 -8.42
#